data_AF-A0A1S7RLY0-F1
#
_entry.id   AF-A0A1S7RLY0-F1
#
_cell.length_a   1.000
_cell.length_b   1.000
_cell.length_c   1.000
_cell.angle_alpha   90.00
_cell.angle_beta   90.00
_cell.angle_gamma   90.00
#
_symmetry.space_group_name_H-M   'P 1'
#
loop_
_entity.id
_entity.type
_entity.pdbx_description
1 polymer ?
#
loop_
_entity_poly.entity_id
_entity_poly.type
_entity_poly.pdbx_seq_one_letter_code
_entity_poly.pdbx_strand_id
1 'polypeptide(L)'
;MGPPCRLRSLAHELGHFNIRVKLVEPGYAPTTRFTTNAILPLEQLLPDDYMDFAGPILEGFAKPAMTTSEGDVAEAIWSAVHDLSGQLRFPAGPDAIALSRAN
;
A
#
# COMPACT_ATOMS: atom_id res chain seq x y z
N MET A 1 -0.44 -11.92 0.85
CA MET A 1 0.16 -11.28 2.05
C MET A 1 1.37 -12.11 2.47
N GLY A 2 2.58 -11.79 1.97
CA GLY A 2 3.81 -12.55 2.25
C GLY A 2 4.45 -12.15 3.58
N PRO A 3 5.36 -12.96 4.16
CA PRO A 3 5.90 -12.71 5.49
C PRO A 3 6.72 -11.40 5.52
N PRO A 4 6.58 -10.56 6.57
CA PRO A 4 7.09 -9.18 6.64
C PRO A 4 8.60 -9.07 6.88
N CYS A 5 9.37 -10.15 6.67
CA CYS A 5 10.77 -10.22 7.09
C CYS A 5 11.74 -9.48 6.18
N ARG A 6 11.44 -9.27 4.88
CA ARG A 6 12.43 -8.71 3.94
C ARG A 6 12.87 -7.28 4.28
N LEU A 7 11.92 -6.36 4.53
CA LEU A 7 12.26 -5.00 4.93
C LEU A 7 13.01 -4.99 6.27
N ARG A 8 12.58 -5.82 7.22
CA ARG A 8 13.15 -5.85 8.57
C ARG A 8 14.58 -6.38 8.58
N SER A 9 14.86 -7.41 7.80
CA SER A 9 16.22 -7.91 7.58
C SER A 9 17.09 -6.85 6.90
N LEU A 10 16.58 -6.23 5.82
CA LEU A 10 17.31 -5.19 5.11
C LEU A 10 17.64 -3.98 6.00
N ALA A 11 16.69 -3.52 6.81
CA ALA A 11 16.90 -2.41 7.74
C ALA A 11 17.96 -2.74 8.80
N HIS A 12 18.01 -3.99 9.25
CA HIS A 12 19.02 -4.45 10.20
C HIS A 12 20.42 -4.47 9.59
N GLU A 13 20.56 -5.03 8.38
CA GLU A 13 21.83 -5.10 7.66
C GLU A 13 22.38 -3.71 7.33
N LEU A 14 21.53 -2.81 6.84
CA LEU A 14 21.93 -1.45 6.45
C LEU A 14 22.16 -0.50 7.63
N GLY A 15 21.58 -0.81 8.80
CA GLY A 15 21.80 -0.06 10.03
C GLY A 15 23.28 -0.04 10.45
N HIS A 16 24.06 -1.07 10.12
CA HIS A 16 25.52 -1.08 10.37
C HIS A 16 26.24 0.06 9.65
N PHE A 17 25.75 0.48 8.48
CA PHE A 17 26.32 1.56 7.68
C PHE A 17 25.66 2.91 7.97
N ASN A 18 24.86 3.03 9.03
CA ASN A 18 24.08 4.22 9.34
C ASN A 18 23.10 4.60 8.22
N ILE A 19 22.61 3.61 7.45
CA ILE A 19 21.60 3.79 6.42
C ILE A 19 20.24 3.38 6.99
N ARG A 20 19.25 4.28 6.92
CA ARG A 20 17.88 4.04 7.38
C ARG A 20 16.99 3.65 6.21
N VAL A 21 16.23 2.56 6.36
CA VAL A 21 15.22 2.12 5.39
C VAL A 21 13.86 2.08 6.07
N LYS A 22 12.85 2.59 5.38
CA LYS A 22 11.46 2.66 5.83
C LYS A 22 10.54 2.29 4.69
N LEU A 23 9.38 1.73 5.00
CA LEU A 23 8.34 1.37 4.06
C LEU A 23 7.16 2.33 4.20
N VAL A 24 6.85 3.02 3.10
CA VAL A 24 5.59 3.76 2.96
C VAL A 24 4.60 2.83 2.27
N GLU A 25 3.41 2.71 2.84
CA GLU A 25 2.36 1.80 2.37
C GLU A 25 1.14 2.60 1.93
N PRO A 26 1.08 3.03 0.65
CA PRO A 26 -0.09 3.72 0.11
C PRO A 26 -1.32 2.81 0.10
N GLY A 27 -2.48 3.40 0.37
CA GLY A 27 -3.76 2.77 0.12
C GLY A 27 -4.21 2.90 -1.34
N TYR A 28 -5.51 2.73 -1.56
CA TYR A 28 -6.13 2.84 -2.86
C TYR A 28 -6.26 4.31 -3.30
N ALA A 29 -5.48 4.69 -4.33
CA ALA A 29 -5.39 6.06 -4.83
C ALA A 29 -5.92 6.19 -6.28
N PRO A 30 -7.25 6.27 -6.48
CA PRO A 30 -7.87 6.28 -7.81
C PRO A 30 -7.63 7.56 -8.60
N THR A 31 -7.19 8.64 -7.97
CA THR A 31 -6.81 9.91 -8.64
C THR A 31 -5.49 9.79 -9.41
N THR A 32 -4.66 8.82 -9.05
CA THR A 32 -3.38 8.57 -9.70
C THR A 32 -3.55 7.76 -10.98
N ARG A 33 -2.57 7.88 -11.88
CA ARG A 33 -2.51 7.04 -13.10
C ARG A 33 -1.86 5.67 -12.86
N PHE A 34 -1.75 5.22 -11.61
CA PHE A 34 -1.07 3.98 -11.27
C PHE A 34 -1.68 2.77 -11.99
N THR A 35 -3.01 2.71 -12.05
CA THR A 35 -3.76 1.66 -12.74
C THR A 35 -3.77 1.81 -14.26
N THR A 36 -3.37 2.96 -14.82
CA THR A 36 -3.32 3.18 -16.27
C THR A 36 -2.29 2.29 -16.96
N ASN A 37 -1.25 1.84 -16.26
CA ASN A 37 -0.24 0.93 -16.79
C ASN A 37 -0.58 -0.56 -16.56
N ALA A 38 -1.77 -0.88 -16.03
CA ALA A 38 -2.20 -2.26 -15.92
C ALA A 38 -2.32 -2.85 -17.34
N ILE A 39 -1.58 -3.94 -17.59
CA ILE A 39 -1.41 -4.54 -18.93
C ILE A 39 -2.75 -5.06 -19.48
N LEU A 40 -3.68 -5.43 -18.61
CA LEU A 40 -5.03 -5.89 -18.95
C LEU A 40 -6.03 -5.35 -17.91
N PRO A 41 -7.29 -5.07 -18.33
CA PRO A 41 -8.40 -4.88 -17.40
C PRO A 41 -8.52 -6.08 -16.45
N LEU A 42 -8.88 -5.82 -15.19
CA LEU A 42 -8.99 -6.86 -14.15
C LEU A 42 -9.93 -8.00 -14.57
N GLU A 43 -10.98 -7.67 -15.30
CA GLU A 43 -11.98 -8.60 -15.82
C GLU A 43 -11.40 -9.57 -16.85
N GLN A 44 -10.33 -9.19 -17.54
CA GLN A 44 -9.64 -10.04 -18.52
C GLN A 44 -8.53 -10.91 -17.89
N LEU A 45 -8.21 -10.68 -16.62
CA LEU A 45 -7.22 -11.44 -15.86
C LEU A 45 -7.85 -12.58 -15.05
N LEU A 46 -9.17 -12.61 -14.94
CA LEU A 46 -9.91 -13.59 -14.14
C LEU A 46 -10.53 -14.65 -15.05
N PRO A 47 -10.36 -15.96 -14.75
CA PRO A 47 -11.09 -17.02 -15.44
C PRO A 47 -12.61 -16.86 -15.24
N ASP A 48 -13.41 -17.18 -16.25
CA ASP A 48 -14.88 -17.07 -16.21
C ASP A 48 -15.48 -17.82 -15.01
N ASP A 49 -14.98 -19.01 -14.71
CA ASP A 49 -15.42 -19.85 -13.58
C ASP A 49 -15.17 -19.19 -12.20
N TYR A 50 -14.34 -18.14 -12.14
CA TYR A 50 -14.02 -17.40 -10.92
C TYR A 50 -14.83 -16.10 -10.80
N MET A 51 -15.56 -15.69 -11.84
CA MET A 51 -16.27 -14.42 -11.87
C MET A 51 -17.42 -14.35 -10.86
N ASP A 52 -18.12 -15.46 -10.61
CA ASP A 52 -19.20 -15.51 -9.61
C ASP A 52 -18.68 -15.20 -8.19
N PHE A 53 -17.42 -15.55 -7.91
CA PHE A 53 -16.77 -15.23 -6.64
C PHE A 53 -16.17 -13.82 -6.65
N ALA A 54 -15.50 -13.42 -7.73
CA ALA A 54 -14.77 -12.16 -7.80
C ALA A 54 -15.68 -10.94 -8.00
N GLY A 55 -16.77 -11.07 -8.74
CA GLY A 55 -17.67 -9.97 -9.13
C GLY A 55 -18.14 -9.14 -7.93
N PRO A 56 -18.78 -9.74 -6.90
CA PRO A 56 -19.23 -9.00 -5.73
C PRO A 56 -18.10 -8.29 -4.97
N ILE A 57 -16.90 -8.88 -4.97
CA ILE A 57 -15.72 -8.30 -4.32
C ILE A 57 -15.27 -7.06 -5.09
N LEU A 58 -15.13 -7.16 -6.42
CA LEU A 58 -14.74 -6.05 -7.29
C LEU A 58 -15.76 -4.90 -7.24
N GLU A 59 -17.06 -5.20 -7.20
CA GLU A 59 -18.11 -4.21 -7.00
C GLU A 59 -17.95 -3.45 -5.68
N GLY A 60 -17.58 -4.15 -4.60
CA GLY A 60 -17.26 -3.53 -3.32
C GLY A 60 -16.06 -2.57 -3.39
N PHE A 61 -15.06 -2.87 -4.23
CA PHE A 61 -13.92 -1.99 -4.47
C PHE A 61 -14.20 -0.82 -5.42
N ALA A 62 -15.30 -0.85 -6.19
CA ALA A 62 -15.65 0.22 -7.12
C ALA A 62 -16.15 1.51 -6.42
N LYS A 63 -16.60 1.41 -5.17
CA LYS A 63 -17.10 2.55 -4.36
C LYS A 63 -16.47 2.55 -2.96
N PRO A 64 -15.15 2.80 -2.87
CA PRO A 64 -14.46 2.79 -1.58
C PRO A 64 -14.93 3.97 -0.71
N ALA A 65 -15.13 3.71 0.59
CA ALA A 65 -15.53 4.74 1.56
C ALA A 65 -14.39 5.71 1.92
N MET A 66 -13.14 5.27 1.74
CA MET A 66 -11.93 6.04 1.98
C MET A 66 -10.94 5.74 0.86
N THR A 67 -10.23 6.76 0.40
CA THR A 67 -9.20 6.65 -0.63
C THR A 67 -7.98 7.45 -0.21
N THR A 68 -6.83 7.02 -0.69
CA THR A 68 -5.56 7.72 -0.53
C THR A 68 -5.42 8.79 -1.62
N SER A 69 -4.96 9.99 -1.26
CA SER A 69 -4.54 11.02 -2.22
C SER A 69 -3.02 11.07 -2.38
N GLU A 70 -2.54 11.75 -3.42
CA GLU A 70 -1.11 12.01 -3.63
C GLU A 70 -0.50 12.79 -2.45
N GLY A 71 -1.28 13.72 -1.88
CA GLY A 71 -0.87 14.51 -0.72
C GLY A 71 -0.64 13.65 0.52
N ASP A 72 -1.50 12.66 0.77
CA ASP A 72 -1.35 11.74 1.90
C ASP A 72 -0.05 10.93 1.80
N VAL A 73 0.31 10.51 0.59
CA VAL A 73 1.57 9.79 0.32
C VAL A 73 2.76 10.71 0.53
N ALA A 74 2.71 11.95 0.03
CA ALA A 74 3.77 12.93 0.24
C ALA A 74 3.99 13.23 1.73
N GLU A 75 2.92 13.38 2.50
CA GLU A 75 3.00 13.63 3.95
C GLU A 75 3.56 12.42 4.70
N ALA A 76 3.17 11.21 4.32
CA ALA A 76 3.73 9.99 4.92
C ALA A 76 5.22 9.83 4.63
N ILE A 77 5.68 10.17 3.41
CA ILE A 77 7.11 10.20 3.06
C ILE A 77 7.84 11.25 3.91
N TRP A 78 7.28 12.46 4.01
CA TRP A 78 7.86 13.54 4.81
C TRP A 78 8.03 13.11 6.28
N SER A 79 6.97 12.56 6.87
CA SER A 79 6.99 12.01 8.23
C SER A 79 8.03 10.88 8.37
N ALA A 80 8.10 9.96 7.41
CA ALA A 80 9.06 8.86 7.42
C ALA A 80 10.51 9.36 7.42
N VAL A 81 10.85 10.37 6.63
CA VAL A 81 12.21 10.93 6.56
C VAL A 81 12.62 11.57 7.89
N HIS A 82 11.70 12.29 8.53
CA HIS A 82 11.97 13.03 9.77
C HIS A 82 11.86 12.18 11.05
N ASP A 83 11.26 11.00 10.97
CA ASP A 83 11.16 10.12 12.12
C ASP A 83 12.52 9.53 12.53
N LEU A 84 12.83 9.69 13.83
CA LEU A 84 14.03 9.16 14.48
C LEU A 84 13.70 8.06 15.51
N SER A 85 12.42 7.69 15.68
CA SER A 85 11.99 6.69 16.66
C SER A 85 12.36 5.25 16.29
N GLY A 86 12.76 5.03 15.04
CA GLY A 86 13.02 3.69 14.50
C GLY A 86 11.77 2.99 13.96
N GLN A 87 10.66 3.71 13.81
CA GLN A 87 9.48 3.21 13.11
C GLN A 87 9.85 2.84 11.67
N LEU A 88 9.44 1.63 11.26
CA LEU A 88 9.78 1.07 9.94
C LEU A 88 8.65 1.20 8.91
N ARG A 89 7.40 1.39 9.34
CA ARG A 89 6.21 1.36 8.47
C ARG A 89 5.40 2.63 8.63
N PHE A 90 4.99 3.21 7.51
CA PHE A 90 4.23 4.45 7.42
C PHE A 90 3.05 4.23 6.46
N PRO A 91 1.88 3.82 6.98
CA PRO A 91 0.68 3.73 6.15
C PRO A 91 0.29 5.14 5.67
N ALA A 92 0.00 5.26 4.38
CA ALA A 92 -0.31 6.54 3.74
C ALA A 92 -1.75 6.55 3.22
N GLY A 93 -2.52 7.51 3.69
CA GLY A 93 -3.93 7.69 3.36
C GLY A 93 -4.91 7.09 4.38
N PRO A 94 -6.15 7.59 4.44
CA PRO A 94 -7.12 7.20 5.46
C PRO A 94 -7.45 5.69 5.46
N ASP A 95 -7.54 5.09 4.27
CA ASP A 95 -7.83 3.67 4.09
C ASP A 95 -6.66 2.78 4.54
N ALA A 96 -5.42 3.12 4.16
CA ALA A 96 -4.24 2.39 4.62
C ALA A 96 -4.03 2.50 6.14
N ILE A 97 -4.27 3.69 6.72
CA ILE A 97 -4.19 3.90 8.16
C ILE A 97 -5.26 3.07 8.88
N ALA A 98 -6.50 3.06 8.38
CA ALA A 98 -7.56 2.25 8.94
C ALA A 98 -7.21 0.76 8.92
N LEU A 99 -6.69 0.26 7.78
CA LEU A 99 -6.28 -1.13 7.64
C LEU A 99 -5.10 -1.48 8.56
N SER A 100 -4.11 -0.59 8.68
CA SER A 100 -2.96 -0.77 9.59
C SER A 100 -3.36 -0.87 11.06
N ARG A 101 -4.50 -0.30 11.46
CA ARG A 101 -5.00 -0.35 12.85
C ARG A 101 -5.91 -1.55 13.11
N ALA A 102 -6.47 -2.13 12.05
CA ALA A 102 -7.37 -3.27 12.13
C ALA A 102 -6.65 -4.62 12.19
N ASN A 103 -5.31 -4.64 12.09
CA ASN A 103 -4.48 -5.83 11.95
C ASN A 103 -3.41 -5.93 13.05
#